data_AF-A0AAX1U4Y4-F1
#
_entry.id   AF-A0AAX1U4Y4-F1
#
_cell.length_a   1.000
_cell.length_b   1.000
_cell.length_c   1.000
_cell.angle_alpha   90.00
_cell.angle_beta   90.00
_cell.angle_gamma   90.00
#
_symmetry.space_group_name_H-M   'P 1'
#
loop_
_entity.id
_entity.type
_entity.pdbx_description
1 polymer ?
#
loop_
_entity_poly.entity_id
_entity_poly.type
_entity_poly.pdbx_seq_one_letter_code
_entity_poly.pdbx_strand_id
1 'polypeptide(L)'
;MKINHINNRFKVARINAGYSQRDVSRILKFVSFQALSHYEHGLCIPSNKILYALPKLYHVSLDYLLNEDNFRNHDEFIQIKLGLDKKSITILSDDSDYTIRNQILKNYIITIQKRSVK
;
A
#
# COMPACT_ATOMS: atom_id res chain seq x y z
N MET A 1 -18.72 25.21 -6.62
CA MET A 1 -17.39 24.72 -7.04
C MET A 1 -17.36 23.20 -6.80
N LYS A 2 -17.59 22.40 -7.85
CA LYS A 2 -17.67 20.94 -7.73
C LYS A 2 -16.25 20.38 -7.59
N ILE A 3 -15.98 19.64 -6.52
CA ILE A 3 -14.71 18.93 -6.36
C ILE A 3 -14.74 17.80 -7.40
N ASN A 4 -14.13 18.04 -8.56
CA ASN A 4 -14.02 17.06 -9.62
C ASN A 4 -13.23 15.86 -9.08
N HIS A 5 -13.85 14.68 -9.15
CA HIS A 5 -13.29 13.37 -8.84
C HIS A 5 -11.77 13.29 -9.08
N ILE A 6 -10.99 13.13 -8.02
CA ILE A 6 -9.62 12.64 -8.13
C ILE A 6 -9.72 11.14 -8.49
N ASN A 7 -9.91 10.84 -9.77
CA ASN A 7 -9.94 9.47 -10.30
C ASN A 7 -8.54 8.95 -10.66
N ASN A 8 -7.47 9.74 -10.43
CA ASN A 8 -6.11 9.32 -10.71
C ASN A 8 -5.42 8.77 -9.46
N ARG A 9 -5.28 7.45 -9.39
CA ARG A 9 -4.66 6.76 -8.25
C ARG A 9 -3.15 6.99 -8.13
N PHE A 10 -2.45 7.43 -9.18
CA PHE A 10 -1.05 7.86 -9.06
C PHE A 10 -0.92 9.06 -8.13
N LYS A 11 -1.82 10.05 -8.25
CA LYS A 11 -1.83 11.23 -7.39
C LYS A 11 -2.20 10.87 -5.96
N VAL A 12 -3.23 10.06 -5.78
CA VAL A 12 -3.70 9.61 -4.46
C VAL A 12 -2.62 8.82 -3.74
N ALA A 13 -2.01 7.84 -4.41
CA ALA A 13 -0.93 7.03 -3.84
C ALA A 13 0.26 7.90 -3.41
N ARG A 14 0.68 8.85 -4.25
CA ARG A 14 1.77 9.76 -3.92
C ARG A 14 1.49 10.58 -2.66
N ILE A 15 0.28 11.15 -2.56
CA ILE A 15 -0.11 11.98 -1.39
C ILE A 15 -0.20 11.11 -0.13
N ASN A 16 -0.78 9.91 -0.22
CA ASN A 16 -0.87 8.98 0.91
C ASN A 16 0.51 8.51 1.39
N ALA A 17 1.49 8.43 0.50
CA ALA A 17 2.88 8.15 0.83
C ALA A 17 3.64 9.38 1.36
N GLY A 18 3.01 10.56 1.42
CA GLY A 18 3.59 11.77 1.99
C GLY A 18 4.55 12.53 1.07
N TYR A 19 4.55 12.27 -0.23
CA TYR A 19 5.50 12.88 -1.16
C TYR A 19 4.89 14.00 -2.01
N SER A 20 5.67 15.05 -2.30
CA SER A 20 5.38 15.96 -3.41
C SER A 20 5.89 15.40 -4.75
N GLN A 21 5.41 15.91 -5.88
CA GLN A 21 5.95 15.54 -7.20
C GLN A 21 7.46 15.83 -7.31
N ARG A 22 7.94 16.89 -6.65
CA ARG A 22 9.37 17.23 -6.62
C ARG A 22 10.17 16.24 -5.80
N ASP A 23 9.62 15.72 -4.69
CA ASP A 23 10.30 14.72 -3.87
C ASP A 23 10.44 13.41 -4.64
N VAL A 24 9.40 12.97 -5.33
CA VAL A 24 9.46 11.75 -6.16
C VAL A 24 10.50 11.90 -7.27
N SER A 25 10.54 13.04 -7.94
CA SER A 25 11.55 13.34 -8.95
C SER A 25 12.97 13.32 -8.37
N ARG A 26 13.17 13.89 -7.17
CA ARG A 26 14.46 13.89 -6.46
C ARG A 26 14.88 12.48 -6.00
N ILE A 27 13.94 11.67 -5.52
CA ILE A 27 14.18 10.31 -5.02
C ILE A 27 14.53 9.38 -6.18
N LEU A 28 13.71 9.37 -7.23
CA LEU A 28 13.88 8.45 -8.35
C LEU A 28 14.97 8.92 -9.32
N LYS A 29 15.25 10.22 -9.44
CA LYS A 29 16.29 10.82 -10.31
C LYS A 29 16.17 10.59 -11.82
N PHE A 30 15.36 9.62 -12.27
CA PHE A 30 15.12 9.33 -13.69
C PHE A 30 13.72 9.75 -14.17
N VAL A 31 12.94 10.42 -13.33
CA VAL A 31 11.62 10.96 -13.69
C VAL A 31 11.57 12.44 -13.32
N SER A 32 11.05 13.27 -14.21
CA SER A 32 10.83 14.69 -13.96
C SER A 32 9.50 14.93 -13.26
N PHE A 33 9.39 16.05 -12.54
CA PHE A 33 8.12 16.44 -11.92
C PHE A 33 7.03 16.71 -12.99
N GLN A 34 7.41 17.18 -14.18
CA GLN A 34 6.47 17.38 -15.29
C GLN A 34 5.92 16.04 -15.79
N ALA A 35 6.76 15.02 -15.94
CA ALA A 35 6.33 13.68 -16.34
C ALA A 35 5.35 13.09 -15.31
N LEU A 36 5.65 13.22 -14.01
CA LEU A 36 4.73 12.81 -12.94
C LEU A 36 3.39 13.54 -13.02
N SER A 37 3.42 14.85 -13.28
CA SER A 37 2.20 15.63 -13.49
C SER A 37 1.40 15.09 -14.68
N HIS A 38 2.03 14.76 -15.81
CA HIS A 38 1.33 14.19 -16.95
C HIS A 38 0.70 12.83 -16.62
N TYR A 39 1.40 11.96 -15.88
CA TYR A 39 0.86 10.68 -15.43
C TYR A 39 -0.36 10.88 -14.51
N GLU A 40 -0.30 11.84 -13.59
CA GLU A 40 -1.38 12.18 -12.66
C GLU A 40 -2.61 12.82 -13.33
N HIS A 41 -2.46 13.32 -14.56
CA HIS A 41 -3.56 13.85 -15.36
C HIS A 41 -3.99 12.91 -16.50
N GLY A 42 -3.37 11.73 -16.62
CA GLY A 42 -3.68 10.76 -17.69
C GLY A 42 -3.25 11.22 -19.08
N LEU A 43 -2.36 12.21 -19.17
CA LEU A 43 -1.88 12.79 -20.43
C LEU A 43 -0.78 11.94 -21.09
N CYS A 44 -0.16 11.04 -20.31
CA CYS A 44 0.92 10.19 -20.78
C CYS A 44 0.87 8.84 -20.06
N ILE A 45 1.17 7.77 -20.78
CA ILE A 45 1.28 6.43 -20.23
C ILE A 45 2.69 6.27 -19.63
N PRO A 46 2.83 5.88 -18.35
CA PRO A 46 4.13 5.65 -17.75
C PRO A 46 4.84 4.46 -18.39
N SER A 47 6.17 4.52 -18.50
CA SER A 47 6.96 3.37 -18.96
C SER A 47 7.05 2.27 -17.90
N ASN A 48 7.41 1.06 -18.31
CA ASN A 48 7.56 -0.09 -17.39
C ASN A 48 8.49 0.22 -16.21
N LYS A 49 9.56 1.00 -16.43
CA LYS A 49 10.48 1.43 -15.36
C LYS A 49 9.76 2.27 -14.30
N ILE A 50 8.83 3.14 -14.71
CA ILE A 50 8.05 3.99 -13.81
C ILE A 50 6.98 3.15 -13.11
N LEU A 51 6.29 2.26 -13.84
CA LEU A 51 5.31 1.34 -13.29
C LEU A 51 5.91 0.36 -12.28
N TYR A 52 7.21 0.08 -12.36
CA TYR A 52 7.93 -0.70 -11.34
C TYR A 52 8.34 0.14 -10.12
N ALA A 53 8.79 1.38 -10.34
CA ALA A 53 9.37 2.21 -9.30
C ALA A 53 8.33 2.91 -8.41
N LEU A 54 7.24 3.42 -8.98
CA LEU A 54 6.22 4.17 -8.25
C LEU A 54 5.47 3.32 -7.21
N PRO A 55 4.95 2.11 -7.51
CA PRO A 55 4.25 1.32 -6.50
C PRO A 55 5.15 0.99 -5.31
N LYS A 56 6.43 0.68 -5.57
CA LYS A 56 7.42 0.44 -4.51
C LYS A 56 7.64 1.67 -3.63
N LEU A 57 7.79 2.84 -4.24
CA LEU A 57 7.99 4.09 -3.49
C LEU A 57 6.75 4.46 -2.67
N TYR A 58 5.55 4.20 -3.18
CA TYR A 58 4.30 4.56 -2.52
C TYR A 58 3.75 3.47 -1.59
N HIS A 59 4.42 2.32 -1.49
CA HIS A 59 3.97 1.14 -0.74
C HIS A 59 2.57 0.66 -1.15
N VAL A 60 2.30 0.67 -2.46
CA VAL A 60 1.06 0.19 -3.07
C VAL A 60 1.34 -0.87 -4.16
N SER A 61 0.33 -1.63 -4.55
CA SER A 61 0.38 -2.54 -5.70
C SER A 61 0.27 -1.78 -7.02
N LEU A 62 0.75 -2.40 -8.10
CA LEU A 62 0.55 -1.86 -9.44
C LEU A 62 -0.94 -1.88 -9.82
N ASP A 63 -1.65 -2.94 -9.45
CA ASP A 63 -3.10 -3.10 -9.68
C ASP A 63 -3.89 -1.97 -9.02
N TYR A 64 -3.47 -1.54 -7.82
CA TYR A 64 -4.02 -0.34 -7.22
C TYR A 64 -3.79 0.88 -8.10
N LEU A 65 -2.58 1.16 -8.56
CA LEU A 65 -2.30 2.35 -9.39
C LEU A 65 -3.09 2.36 -10.70
N LEU A 66 -3.35 1.19 -11.29
CA LEU A 66 -4.04 1.05 -12.58
C LEU A 66 -5.57 0.98 -12.48
N ASN A 67 -6.16 1.17 -11.29
CA ASN A 67 -7.60 1.03 -11.05
C ASN A 67 -8.15 -0.41 -11.14
N GLU A 68 -7.30 -1.43 -11.10
CA GLU A 68 -7.70 -2.85 -11.18
C GLU A 68 -8.09 -3.45 -9.82
N ASP A 69 -7.54 -2.92 -8.71
CA ASP A 69 -7.85 -3.38 -7.35
C ASP A 69 -8.17 -2.23 -6.40
N ASN A 70 -9.26 -2.31 -5.62
CA ASN A 70 -9.62 -1.28 -4.65
C ASN A 70 -8.70 -1.24 -3.41
N PHE A 71 -7.93 -2.31 -3.15
CA PHE A 71 -6.97 -2.35 -2.06
C PHE A 71 -5.62 -1.79 -2.50
N ARG A 72 -5.03 -0.94 -1.68
CA ARG A 72 -3.70 -0.33 -1.91
C ARG A 72 -2.63 -1.39 -2.02
N ASN A 73 -2.71 -2.44 -1.21
CA ASN A 73 -1.75 -3.52 -1.17
C ASN A 73 -2.37 -4.75 -0.49
N HIS A 74 -1.62 -5.84 -0.46
CA HIS A 74 -2.06 -7.11 0.13
C HIS A 74 -2.35 -6.99 1.64
N ASP A 75 -1.58 -6.17 2.36
CA ASP A 75 -1.78 -5.98 3.80
C ASP A 75 -3.12 -5.29 4.10
N GLU A 76 -3.54 -4.32 3.29
CA GLU A 76 -4.84 -3.66 3.42
C GLU A 76 -5.98 -4.63 3.09
N PHE A 77 -5.82 -5.43 2.04
CA PHE A 77 -6.78 -6.50 1.73
C PHE A 77 -6.95 -7.45 2.91
N ILE A 78 -5.85 -7.97 3.47
CA ILE A 78 -5.90 -8.90 4.61
C ILE A 78 -6.60 -8.25 5.82
N GLN A 79 -6.24 -7.02 6.16
CA GLN A 79 -6.83 -6.32 7.30
C GLN A 79 -8.35 -6.12 7.15
N ILE A 80 -8.80 -5.70 5.97
CA ILE A 80 -10.21 -5.35 5.74
C ILE A 80 -11.05 -6.60 5.49
N LYS A 81 -10.59 -7.52 4.64
CA LYS A 81 -11.41 -8.66 4.19
C LYS A 81 -11.32 -9.86 5.11
N LEU A 82 -10.16 -10.10 5.72
CA LEU A 82 -9.96 -11.22 6.64
C LEU A 82 -10.11 -10.79 8.11
N GLY A 83 -10.17 -9.49 8.39
CA GLY A 83 -10.31 -8.95 9.75
C GLY A 83 -9.07 -9.20 10.62
N LEU A 84 -7.91 -9.48 10.01
CA LEU A 84 -6.68 -9.74 10.73
C LEU A 84 -6.02 -8.43 11.14
N ASP A 85 -5.64 -8.30 12.40
CA ASP A 85 -4.88 -7.15 12.86
C ASP A 85 -3.40 -7.25 12.45
N LYS A 86 -2.70 -6.11 12.48
CA LYS A 86 -1.29 -6.03 12.08
C LYS A 86 -0.42 -7.06 12.80
N LYS A 87 -0.68 -7.28 14.10
CA LYS A 87 0.10 -8.22 14.91
C LYS A 87 -0.12 -9.67 14.49
N SER A 88 -1.36 -10.07 14.16
CA SER A 88 -1.64 -11.39 13.61
C SER A 88 -0.94 -11.59 12.26
N ILE A 89 -0.97 -10.58 11.39
CA ILE A 89 -0.28 -10.62 10.08
C ILE A 89 1.23 -10.80 10.28
N THR A 90 1.85 -10.04 11.19
CA THR A 90 3.28 -10.17 11.51
C THR A 90 3.61 -11.57 12.02
N ILE A 91 2.81 -12.12 12.93
CA ILE A 91 3.03 -13.48 13.45
C ILE A 91 2.88 -14.50 12.31
N LEU A 92 1.84 -14.38 11.49
CA LEU A 92 1.57 -15.32 10.39
C LEU A 92 2.60 -15.28 9.27
N SER A 93 3.23 -14.12 9.06
CA SER A 93 4.24 -13.89 8.02
C SER A 93 5.68 -14.13 8.51
N ASP A 94 5.86 -14.55 9.75
CA ASP A 94 7.17 -14.81 10.34
C ASP A 94 7.76 -16.13 9.82
N ASP A 95 9.02 -16.10 9.38
CA ASP A 95 9.72 -17.25 8.78
C ASP A 95 10.12 -18.35 9.80
N SER A 96 9.79 -18.20 11.09
CA SER A 96 10.01 -19.25 12.10
C SER A 96 9.28 -20.55 11.77
N ASP A 97 9.73 -21.64 12.43
CA ASP A 97 9.07 -22.95 12.34
C ASP A 97 7.56 -22.84 12.61
N TYR A 98 6.77 -23.58 11.83
CA TYR A 98 5.30 -23.52 11.88
C TYR A 98 4.76 -23.78 13.30
N THR A 99 5.43 -24.64 14.07
CA THR A 99 5.04 -24.99 15.44
C THR A 99 5.20 -23.79 16.37
N ILE A 100 6.35 -23.11 16.27
CA ILE A 100 6.67 -21.91 17.04
C ILE A 100 5.67 -20.80 16.71
N ARG A 101 5.48 -20.55 15.41
CA ARG A 101 4.53 -19.55 14.90
C ARG A 101 3.12 -19.79 15.42
N ASN A 102 2.63 -21.02 15.32
CA ASN A 102 1.30 -21.39 15.81
C ASN A 102 1.17 -21.25 17.33
N GLN A 103 2.23 -21.52 18.09
CA GLN A 103 2.22 -21.33 19.54
C GLN A 103 2.17 -19.84 19.92
N ILE A 104 2.95 -18.99 19.24
CA ILE A 104 2.90 -17.54 19.42
C ILE A 104 1.51 -17.00 19.08
N LEU A 105 0.92 -17.44 17.97
CA LEU A 105 -0.41 -17.02 17.54
C LEU A 105 -1.49 -17.42 18.55
N LYS A 106 -1.46 -18.67 19.04
CA LYS A 106 -2.38 -19.14 20.09
C LYS A 106 -2.29 -18.28 21.35
N ASN A 107 -1.07 -18.00 21.81
CA ASN A 107 -0.85 -17.13 22.97
C ASN A 107 -1.42 -15.73 22.72
N TYR A 108 -1.21 -15.19 21.51
CA TYR A 108 -1.75 -13.88 21.15
C TYR A 108 -3.28 -13.85 21.17
N ILE A 109 -3.94 -14.84 20.57
CA ILE A 109 -5.41 -14.94 20.55
C ILE A 109 -5.96 -15.01 21.98
N ILE A 110 -5.35 -15.80 22.87
CA ILE A 110 -5.76 -15.88 24.29
C ILE A 110 -5.66 -14.51 24.97
N THR A 111 -4.63 -13.71 24.66
CA THR A 111 -4.51 -12.36 25.24
C THR A 111 -5.60 -11.40 24.76
N ILE A 112 -6.01 -11.51 23.49
CA ILE A 112 -7.10 -10.68 22.94
C ILE A 112 -8.43 -11.07 23.58
N GLN A 113 -8.73 -12.36 23.68
CA GLN A 113 -9.96 -12.85 24.30
C GLN A 113 -10.09 -12.39 25.75
N LYS A 114 -9.01 -12.44 26.54
CA LYS A 114 -9.01 -11.97 27.93
C LYS A 114 -9.27 -10.46 28.06
N ARG A 115 -8.89 -9.65 27.05
CA ARG A 115 -9.14 -8.20 27.03
C ARG A 115 -10.58 -7.86 26.65
N SER A 116 -11.24 -8.69 25.84
CA SER A 116 -12.62 -8.47 25.41
C SER A 116 -13.68 -8.83 26.47
N VAL A 117 -13.28 -9.51 27.55
CA VAL A 117 -14.18 -9.98 28.63
C VAL A 117 -14.15 -9.03 29.85
N LYS A 118 -13.44 -7.90 29.75
CA LYS A 118 -13.49 -6.78 30.70
C LYS A 118 -14.17 -5.59 30.05
#